data_AF-A0A3M5VZW4-F1
#
_entry.id   AF-A0A3M5VZW4-F1
#
_cell.length_a   1.000
_cell.length_b   1.000
_cell.length_c   1.000
_cell.angle_alpha   90.00
_cell.angle_beta   90.00
_cell.angle_gamma   90.00
#
_symmetry.space_group_name_H-M   'P 1'
#
loop_
_entity.id
_entity.type
_entity.pdbx_description
1 polymer ?
#
loop_
_entity_poly.entity_id
_entity_poly.type
_entity_poly.pdbx_seq_one_letter_code
_entity_poly.pdbx_strand_id
1 'polypeptide(L)' 'MIPASQRLWRYVMQHWKRTIEQANRCFNLGEWVEARELYLQALALAQVLFERWVDADEAVAACVISHHNLADLHLSLG' A
#
# COMPACT_ATOMS: atom_id res chain seq x y z
N MET A 1 14.38 23.48 6.48
CA MET A 1 15.00 22.41 5.66
C MET A 1 14.53 21.08 6.22
N ILE A 2 13.93 20.20 5.42
CA ILE A 2 13.41 18.91 5.88
C ILE A 2 14.55 17.88 5.88
N PRO A 3 14.73 17.08 6.96
CA PRO A 3 15.74 16.03 7.02
C PRO A 3 15.66 15.06 5.84
N ALA A 4 16.81 14.57 5.35
CA ALA A 4 16.87 13.63 4.24
C ALA A 4 16.04 12.35 4.50
N SER A 5 16.01 11.89 5.75
CA SER A 5 15.16 10.77 6.19
C SER A 5 13.66 11.03 5.98
N GLN A 6 13.17 12.23 6.29
CA GLN A 6 11.77 12.59 6.10
C GLN A 6 11.39 12.69 4.61
N ARG A 7 12.34 13.04 3.73
CA ARG A 7 12.12 13.02 2.27
C ARG A 7 12.01 11.60 1.72
N LEU A 8 12.83 10.68 2.21
CA LEU A 8 12.73 9.27 1.84
C LEU A 8 11.35 8.71 2.18
N TRP A 9 10.88 8.91 3.42
CA TRP A 9 9.59 8.35 3.83
C TRP A 9 8.40 8.98 3.11
N ARG A 10 8.50 10.26 2.72
CA ARG A 10 7.51 10.88 1.83
C ARG A 10 7.45 10.20 0.47
N TYR A 11 8.61 9.84 -0.08
CA TYR A 11 8.67 9.09 -1.34
C TYR A 11 8.06 7.69 -1.17
N VAL A 12 8.36 6.98 -0.08
CA VAL A 12 7.77 5.67 0.22
C VAL A 12 6.25 5.76 0.36
N MET A 13 5.74 6.78 1.07
CA MET A 13 4.29 7.02 1.19
C MET A 13 3.64 7.32 -0.16
N GLN A 14 4.24 8.17 -0.98
CA GLN A 14 3.75 8.42 -2.34
C GLN A 14 3.84 7.20 -3.26
N HIS A 15 4.83 6.34 -3.04
CA HIS A 15 4.95 5.09 -3.76
C HIS A 15 3.82 4.14 -3.35
N TRP A 16 3.56 3.98 -2.05
CA TRP A 16 2.43 3.22 -1.53
C TRP A 16 1.10 3.69 -2.14
N LYS A 17 0.81 5.01 -2.13
CA LYS A 17 -0.41 5.58 -2.70
C LYS A 17 -0.59 5.22 -4.18
N ARG A 18 0.46 5.33 -4.99
CA ARG A 18 0.41 4.96 -6.42
C ARG A 18 0.22 3.47 -6.63
N THR A 19 0.90 2.64 -5.83
CA THR A 19 0.82 1.18 -5.93
C THR A 19 -0.58 0.69 -5.54
N ILE A 20 -1.17 1.20 -4.45
CA ILE A 20 -2.52 0.81 -4.03
C ILE A 20 -3.58 1.26 -5.04
N GLU A 21 -3.43 2.45 -5.64
CA GLU A 21 -4.33 2.92 -6.70
C GLU A 21 -4.24 2.06 -7.96
N GLN A 22 -3.03 1.64 -8.36
CA GLN A 22 -2.86 0.74 -9.51
C GLN A 22 -3.43 -0.66 -9.21
N ALA A 23 -3.23 -1.18 -8.00
CA ALA A 23 -3.80 -2.45 -7.57
C ALA A 23 -5.34 -2.42 -7.61
N ASN A 24 -5.95 -1.34 -7.11
CA ASN A 24 -7.39 -1.12 -7.17
C ASN A 24 -7.90 -1.09 -8.63
N ARG A 25 -7.15 -0.50 -9.56
CA ARG A 25 -7.51 -0.52 -11.00
C ARG A 25 -7.49 -1.94 -11.55
N CYS A 26 -6.41 -2.70 -11.32
CA CYS A 26 -6.31 -4.10 -11.76
C CYS A 26 -7.45 -4.95 -11.17
N PHE A 27 -7.75 -4.78 -9.88
CA PHE A 27 -8.87 -5.44 -9.21
C PHE A 27 -10.20 -5.15 -9.91
N ASN A 28 -10.50 -3.87 -10.18
CA ASN A 28 -11.75 -3.47 -10.85
C ASN A 28 -11.86 -3.97 -12.29
N LEU A 29 -10.73 -4.23 -12.96
CA LEU A 29 -10.67 -4.81 -14.30
C LEU A 29 -10.72 -6.35 -14.29
N GLY A 30 -10.70 -7.00 -13.12
CA GLY A 30 -10.63 -8.45 -12.98
C GLY A 30 -9.23 -9.04 -13.26
N GLU A 31 -8.20 -8.20 -13.25
CA GLU A 31 -6.79 -8.60 -13.43
C GLU A 31 -6.23 -9.12 -12.09
N TRP A 32 -6.76 -10.26 -11.61
CA TRP A 32 -6.55 -10.72 -10.23
C TRP A 32 -5.09 -11.00 -9.85
N VAL A 33 -4.30 -11.54 -10.78
CA VAL A 33 -2.89 -11.85 -10.53
C VAL A 33 -2.09 -10.56 -10.33
N GLU A 34 -2.26 -9.59 -11.23
CA GLU A 34 -1.59 -8.29 -11.15
C GLU A 34 -2.03 -7.52 -9.90
N ALA A 35 -3.34 -7.52 -9.60
CA ALA A 35 -3.87 -6.93 -8.38
C ALA A 35 -3.22 -7.54 -7.12
N ARG A 36 -3.04 -8.86 -7.10
CA ARG A 36 -2.39 -9.56 -5.98
C ARG A 36 -0.97 -9.09 -5.77
N GLU A 37 -0.18 -9.04 -6.84
CA GLU A 37 1.23 -8.66 -6.76
C GLU A 37 1.37 -7.21 -6.29
N LEU A 38 0.57 -6.30 -6.84
CA LEU A 38 0.59 -4.89 -6.44
C LEU A 38 0.10 -4.69 -5.01
N TYR A 39 -0.93 -5.40 -4.56
CA TYR A 39 -1.36 -5.31 -3.16
C TYR A 39 -0.31 -5.85 -2.19
N LEU A 40 0.41 -6.92 -2.54
CA LEU A 40 1.52 -7.43 -1.72
C LEU A 40 2.69 -6.42 -1.67
N GLN A 41 3.00 -5.76 -2.79
CA GLN A 41 3.99 -4.68 -2.82
C GLN A 41 3.55 -3.48 -1.96
N ALA A 42 2.27 -3.09 -2.05
CA ALA A 42 1.71 -2.04 -1.20
C ALA A 42 1.81 -2.42 0.29
N LEU A 43 1.49 -3.66 0.65
CA LEU A 43 1.62 -4.13 2.03
C LEU A 43 3.06 -4.04 2.54
N ALA A 44 4.05 -4.43 1.73
CA ALA A 44 5.46 -4.32 2.13
C ALA A 44 5.87 -2.86 2.37
N LEU A 45 5.42 -1.93 1.53
CA LEU A 45 5.65 -0.49 1.73
C LEU A 45 4.97 0.02 3.00
N ALA A 46 3.74 -0.40 3.27
CA ALA A 46 2.99 -0.02 4.47
C ALA A 46 3.69 -0.49 5.75
N GLN A 47 4.23 -1.71 5.77
CA GLN A 47 4.99 -2.25 6.90
C GLN A 47 6.26 -1.42 7.20
N VAL A 48 6.98 -0.98 6.16
CA VAL A 48 8.15 -0.09 6.33
C VAL A 48 7.72 1.29 6.84
N LEU A 49 6.60 1.83 6.35
CA LEU A 49 6.05 3.10 6.80
C LEU A 49 5.59 3.06 8.26
N PHE A 50 5.01 1.93 8.69
CA PHE A 50 4.53 1.74 10.06
C PHE A 50 5.61 2.00 11.12
N GLU A 51 6.87 1.66 10.82
CA GLU A 51 7.98 1.87 11.75
C GLU A 51 8.58 3.29 11.71
N ARG A 52 8.40 4.04 10.61
CA ARG A 52 9.26 5.19 10.28
C ARG A 52 8.53 6.45 9.85
N TRP A 53 7.26 6.34 9.47
CA TRP A 53 6.46 7.48 9.06
C TRP A 53 6.07 8.35 10.26
N VAL A 54 6.08 9.66 10.07
CA VAL A 54 5.88 10.62 11.16
C VAL A 54 4.44 10.67 11.64
N ASP A 55 3.49 10.31 10.77
CA ASP A 55 2.07 10.27 11.07
C ASP A 55 1.65 8.81 11.30
N ALA A 56 1.46 8.44 12.55
CA ALA A 56 1.11 7.07 12.93
C ALA A 56 -0.26 6.66 12.37
N ASP A 57 -1.23 7.57 12.32
CA ASP A 57 -2.57 7.28 11.84
C ASP A 57 -2.56 7.00 10.34
N GLU A 58 -1.81 7.78 9.57
CA GLU A 58 -1.66 7.54 8.12
C GLU A 58 -0.92 6.22 7.84
N ALA A 59 0.05 5.85 8.67
CA ALA A 59 0.76 4.57 8.54
C ALA A 59 -0.12 3.35 8.90
N VAL A 60 -0.92 3.46 9.97
CA VAL A 60 -1.92 2.46 10.34
C VAL A 60 -2.95 2.30 9.21
N ALA A 61 -3.46 3.41 8.67
CA ALA A 61 -4.41 3.39 7.57
C ALA A 61 -3.84 2.66 6.35
N ALA A 62 -2.57 2.91 6.00
CA ALA A 62 -1.92 2.22 4.90
C ALA A 62 -1.88 0.69 5.10
N CYS A 63 -1.53 0.23 6.31
CA CYS A 63 -1.55 -1.19 6.65
C CYS A 63 -2.95 -1.80 6.57
N VAL A 64 -3.95 -1.13 7.18
CA VAL A 64 -5.33 -1.61 7.20
C VAL A 64 -5.88 -1.73 5.78
N ILE A 65 -5.69 -0.70 4.95
CA ILE A 65 -6.14 -0.70 3.56
C ILE A 65 -5.48 -1.83 2.76
N SER A 66 -4.15 -1.99 2.87
CA SER A 66 -3.45 -3.05 2.14
C SER A 66 -3.89 -4.45 2.56
N HIS A 67 -4.10 -4.71 3.85
CA HIS A 67 -4.61 -5.98 4.34
C HIS A 67 -6.06 -6.24 3.92
N HIS A 68 -6.93 -5.23 4.05
CA HIS A 68 -8.34 -5.35 3.68
C HIS A 68 -8.50 -5.68 2.19
N ASN A 69 -7.80 -4.96 1.31
CA ASN A 69 -7.90 -5.18 -0.12
C ASN A 69 -7.35 -6.55 -0.56
N LEU A 70 -6.31 -7.07 0.13
CA LEU A 70 -5.86 -8.45 -0.08
C LEU A 70 -6.92 -9.47 0.37
N ALA A 71 -7.60 -9.23 1.48
CA ALA A 71 -8.69 -10.09 1.93
C ALA A 71 -9.83 -10.12 0.90
N ASP A 72 -10.25 -8.96 0.40
CA ASP A 72 -11.30 -8.85 -0.62
C ASP A 72 -10.90 -9.53 -1.95
N LEU A 73 -9.63 -9.41 -2.35
CA LEU A 73 -9.08 -10.16 -3.48
C LEU A 73 -9.14 -11.66 -3.26
N HIS A 74 -8.76 -12.15 -2.08
CA HIS A 74 -8.84 -13.57 -1.78
C HIS A 74 -10.28 -14.09 -1.78
N LEU A 75 -11.24 -13.30 -1.28
CA LEU A 75 -12.66 -13.62 -1.38
C LEU A 75 -13.15 -13.67 -2.85
N SER A 76 -12.58 -12.83 -3.72
CA SER A 76 -12.91 -12.79 -5.15
C SER A 76 -12.35 -13.97 -5.94
N LEU A 77 -11.28 -14.60 -5.44
CA LEU A 77 -10.62 -15.75 -6.07
C LEU A 77 -11.29 -17.10 -5.74
N GLY A 78 -12.05 -17.18 -4.64
CA GLY A 78 -12.72 -18.41 -4.17
C GLY A 78 -11.88 -19.23 -3.19
#